data_AF-A0AA38U2M0-F1
#
_entry.id   AF-A0AA38U2M0-F1
#
_cell.length_a   1.000
_cell.length_b   1.000
_cell.length_c   1.000
_cell.angle_alpha   90.00
_cell.angle_beta   90.00
_cell.angle_gamma   90.00
#
_symmetry.space_group_name_H-M   'P 1'
#
loop_
_entity.id
_entity.type
_entity.pdbx_description
1 polymer ?
#
loop_
_entity_poly.entity_id
_entity_poly.type
_entity_poly.pdbx_seq_one_letter_code
_entity_poly.pdbx_strand_id
1 'polypeptide(L)'
;SLQFLKDHPLHDTHVPIHHSKNRHLVPNFLGGNLPRPDKEDREYYCCTMLVLFCPWRSGKDLKQAEQTWHEAFELYNFPSHCITYIQNMNLRYEALDARDDFRAQMKSGKVSLSTLPAFVQVDVNDNLSAELLLAAGNDDDFLEDDAVILYDPNTGMKKGPFFEKRQRAMETMKNILINLGWLDIPLIKNCD
;
A
#
# COMPACT_ATOMS: atom_id res chain seq x y z
N SER A 1 -11.15 14.05 -28.63
CA SER A 1 -11.46 13.61 -27.25
C SER A 1 -11.55 12.10 -27.26
N LEU A 2 -11.18 11.44 -26.16
CA LEU A 2 -11.53 10.03 -25.99
C LEU A 2 -13.04 9.95 -25.78
N GLN A 3 -13.70 9.01 -26.45
CA GLN A 3 -15.13 8.70 -26.29
C GLN A 3 -15.26 7.21 -26.05
N PHE A 4 -16.31 6.80 -25.34
CA PHE A 4 -16.61 5.37 -25.24
C PHE A 4 -17.01 4.81 -26.62
N LEU A 5 -17.14 3.49 -26.75
CA LEU A 5 -17.72 2.89 -27.95
C LEU A 5 -19.23 3.10 -27.95
N LYS A 6 -19.87 3.14 -29.13
CA LYS A 6 -21.31 3.38 -29.28
C LYS A 6 -22.18 2.46 -28.42
N ASP A 7 -21.74 1.22 -28.24
CA ASP A 7 -22.47 0.20 -27.48
C ASP A 7 -22.27 0.30 -25.96
N HIS A 8 -21.45 1.25 -25.49
CA HIS A 8 -21.17 1.43 -24.07
C HIS A 8 -22.31 2.20 -23.39
N PRO A 9 -22.82 1.77 -22.22
CA PRO A 9 -23.95 2.43 -21.53
C PRO A 9 -23.74 3.93 -21.24
N LEU A 10 -22.48 4.36 -21.18
CA LEU A 10 -22.10 5.74 -20.88
C LEU A 10 -21.65 6.54 -22.12
N HIS A 11 -21.81 6.02 -23.34
CA HIS A 11 -21.35 6.67 -24.57
C HIS A 11 -21.85 8.10 -24.74
N ASP A 12 -23.15 8.30 -24.56
CA ASP A 12 -23.78 9.60 -24.78
C ASP A 12 -23.68 10.54 -23.57
N THR A 13 -23.33 10.01 -22.39
CA THR A 13 -23.40 10.74 -21.13
C THR A 13 -22.03 11.09 -20.55
N HIS A 14 -20.98 10.34 -20.85
CA HIS A 14 -19.66 10.52 -20.24
C HIS A 14 -18.55 10.51 -21.30
N VAL A 15 -17.47 11.24 -21.02
CA VAL A 15 -16.25 11.23 -21.83
C VAL A 15 -15.04 10.97 -20.94
N PRO A 16 -14.13 10.05 -21.31
CA PRO A 16 -12.86 9.90 -20.62
C PRO A 16 -12.02 11.16 -20.79
N ILE A 17 -11.63 11.78 -19.67
CA ILE A 17 -10.71 12.92 -19.65
C ILE A 17 -9.35 12.42 -19.16
N HIS A 18 -8.37 12.45 -20.05
CA HIS A 18 -6.99 12.14 -19.70
C HIS A 18 -6.31 13.40 -19.14
N HIS A 19 -6.08 13.43 -17.83
CA HIS A 19 -5.34 14.50 -17.17
C HIS A 19 -3.83 14.30 -17.31
N SER A 20 -3.24 14.79 -18.40
CA SER A 20 -1.80 14.68 -18.68
C SER A 20 -0.87 15.41 -17.71
N LYS A 21 -1.42 16.19 -16.76
CA LYS A 21 -0.64 17.11 -15.90
C LYS A 21 -0.26 16.57 -14.53
N ASN A 22 -0.77 15.42 -14.10
CA ASN A 22 -0.49 14.92 -12.75
C ASN A 22 0.68 13.93 -12.73
N ARG A 23 1.90 14.46 -12.81
CA ARG A 23 3.16 13.69 -12.75
C ARG A 23 3.51 13.15 -11.36
N HIS A 24 2.68 13.43 -10.35
CA HIS A 24 2.93 13.06 -8.95
C HIS A 24 1.85 12.13 -8.39
N LEU A 25 1.08 11.48 -9.26
CA LEU A 25 0.05 10.54 -8.82
C LEU A 25 0.68 9.15 -8.61
N VAL A 26 0.59 8.64 -7.39
CA VAL A 26 0.97 7.26 -7.07
C VAL A 26 -0.30 6.42 -7.11
N PRO A 27 -0.39 5.42 -8.01
CA PRO A 27 -1.50 4.49 -8.00
C PRO A 27 -1.60 3.77 -6.65
N ASN A 28 -2.79 3.84 -6.03
CA ASN A 28 -3.10 3.04 -4.85
C ASN A 28 -3.94 1.85 -5.28
N PHE A 29 -3.37 0.65 -5.24
CA PHE A 29 -4.07 -0.57 -5.60
C PHE A 29 -4.96 -0.98 -4.42
N LEU A 30 -6.25 -1.20 -4.70
CA LEU A 30 -7.21 -1.69 -3.72
C LEU A 30 -7.29 -3.22 -3.83
N GLY A 31 -7.12 -3.93 -2.72
CA GLY A 31 -7.04 -5.38 -2.67
C GLY A 31 -5.71 -5.86 -2.07
N GLY A 32 -5.57 -7.17 -1.89
CA GLY A 32 -4.36 -7.78 -1.31
C GLY A 32 -3.07 -7.52 -2.10
N ASN A 33 -1.97 -8.07 -1.62
CA ASN A 33 -0.64 -7.79 -2.15
C ASN A 33 -0.51 -8.13 -3.64
N LEU A 34 0.14 -7.23 -4.39
CA LEU A 34 0.58 -7.54 -5.74
C LEU A 34 1.63 -8.66 -5.72
N PRO A 35 1.64 -9.57 -6.70
CA PRO A 35 2.66 -10.60 -6.78
C PRO A 35 4.06 -10.00 -6.86
N ARG A 36 5.03 -10.66 -6.24
CA ARG A 36 6.43 -10.27 -6.32
C ARG A 36 7.13 -11.01 -7.47
N PRO A 37 8.13 -10.39 -8.14
CA PRO A 37 8.83 -11.01 -9.26
C PRO A 37 9.72 -12.19 -8.86
N ASP A 38 10.13 -12.24 -7.60
CA ASP A 38 11.08 -13.18 -6.99
C ASP A 38 10.41 -14.34 -6.23
N LYS A 39 9.10 -14.25 -5.96
CA LYS A 39 8.31 -15.32 -5.32
C LYS A 39 7.75 -16.32 -6.34
N GLU A 40 7.30 -17.48 -5.84
CA GLU A 40 7.16 -18.73 -6.61
C GLU A 40 6.28 -18.69 -7.88
N ASP A 41 5.30 -17.80 -7.99
CA ASP A 41 4.39 -17.81 -9.15
C ASP A 41 4.71 -16.70 -10.17
N ARG A 42 5.72 -16.97 -11.00
CA ARG A 42 6.12 -16.09 -12.12
C ARG A 42 4.99 -15.89 -13.13
N GLU A 43 4.19 -16.93 -13.40
CA GLU A 43 3.06 -16.84 -14.34
C GLU A 43 2.00 -15.88 -13.82
N TYR A 44 1.66 -15.95 -12.53
CA TYR A 44 0.74 -15.03 -11.89
C TYR A 44 1.27 -13.59 -11.84
N TYR A 45 2.58 -13.41 -11.58
CA TYR A 45 3.23 -12.10 -11.68
C TYR A 45 3.09 -11.51 -13.09
N CYS A 46 3.48 -12.26 -14.12
CA CYS A 46 3.42 -11.82 -15.50
C CYS A 46 2.00 -11.50 -15.95
N CYS A 47 1.03 -12.35 -15.61
CA CYS A 47 -0.40 -12.12 -15.84
C CYS A 47 -0.85 -10.80 -15.20
N THR A 48 -0.52 -10.57 -13.93
CA THR A 48 -0.93 -9.37 -13.20
C THR A 48 -0.35 -8.10 -13.83
N MET A 49 0.93 -8.11 -14.20
CA MET A 49 1.54 -6.94 -14.85
C MET A 49 0.95 -6.65 -16.22
N LEU A 50 0.62 -7.69 -17.01
CA LEU A 50 -0.07 -7.53 -18.29
C LEU A 50 -1.47 -6.94 -18.10
N VAL A 51 -2.25 -7.44 -17.14
CA VAL A 51 -3.59 -6.93 -16.83
C VAL A 51 -3.57 -5.45 -16.44
N LEU A 52 -2.56 -5.02 -15.68
CA LEU A 52 -2.46 -3.65 -15.19
C LEU A 52 -1.92 -2.67 -16.24
N PHE A 53 -0.97 -3.10 -17.08
CA PHE A 53 -0.17 -2.18 -17.90
C PHE A 53 -0.29 -2.40 -19.41
N CYS A 54 -0.96 -3.46 -19.88
CA CYS A 54 -1.35 -3.63 -21.27
C CYS A 54 -2.80 -3.12 -21.47
N PRO A 55 -3.14 -2.41 -22.54
CA PRO A 55 -4.53 -2.14 -22.88
C PRO A 55 -5.24 -3.41 -23.34
N TRP A 56 -6.36 -3.78 -22.70
CA TRP A 56 -7.14 -4.97 -23.07
C TRP A 56 -8.64 -4.74 -22.95
N ARG A 57 -9.41 -5.53 -23.71
CA ARG A 57 -10.88 -5.66 -23.62
C ARG A 57 -11.29 -7.10 -23.33
N SER A 58 -10.44 -8.06 -23.66
CA SER A 58 -10.59 -9.48 -23.38
C SER A 58 -9.24 -10.10 -23.06
N GLY A 59 -9.23 -11.29 -22.45
CA GLY A 59 -7.97 -12.00 -22.16
C GLY A 59 -7.13 -12.33 -23.41
N LYS A 60 -7.75 -12.37 -24.60
CA LYS A 60 -7.04 -12.60 -25.88
C LYS A 60 -6.15 -11.42 -26.29
N ASP A 61 -6.41 -10.23 -25.76
CA ASP A 61 -5.56 -9.06 -26.00
C ASP A 61 -4.26 -9.14 -25.16
N LEU A 62 -4.25 -9.96 -24.10
CA LEU A 62 -3.12 -10.11 -23.19
C LEU A 62 -2.20 -11.28 -23.57
N LYS A 63 -2.77 -12.38 -24.09
CA LYS A 63 -2.04 -13.61 -24.37
C LYS A 63 -2.70 -14.43 -25.47
N GLN A 64 -1.90 -15.09 -26.32
CA GLN A 64 -2.39 -16.13 -27.23
C GLN A 64 -2.75 -17.42 -26.48
N ALA A 65 -3.55 -18.31 -27.07
CA ALA A 65 -4.01 -19.51 -26.38
C ALA A 65 -2.87 -20.48 -26.03
N GLU A 66 -1.88 -20.59 -26.92
CA GLU A 66 -0.75 -21.53 -26.80
C GLU A 66 0.46 -20.93 -26.07
N GLN A 67 0.45 -19.63 -25.81
CA GLN A 67 1.56 -18.90 -25.21
C GLN A 67 1.51 -18.98 -23.67
N THR A 68 2.62 -18.91 -22.95
CA THR A 68 2.63 -18.74 -21.48
C THR A 68 2.49 -17.27 -21.07
N TRP A 69 2.10 -16.98 -19.82
CA TRP A 69 2.02 -15.59 -19.36
C TRP A 69 3.40 -14.94 -19.34
N HIS A 70 4.43 -15.70 -18.97
CA HIS A 70 5.80 -15.25 -19.03
C HIS A 70 6.23 -14.85 -20.45
N GLU A 71 5.97 -15.70 -21.45
CA GLU A 71 6.27 -15.38 -22.85
C GLU A 71 5.53 -14.13 -23.33
N ALA A 72 4.24 -13.97 -22.98
CA ALA A 72 3.48 -12.78 -23.37
C ALA A 72 4.01 -11.51 -22.72
N PHE A 73 4.46 -11.62 -21.47
CA PHE A 73 5.08 -10.51 -20.75
C PHE A 73 6.40 -10.08 -21.40
N GLU A 74 7.26 -11.04 -21.77
CA GLU A 74 8.55 -10.73 -22.42
C GLU A 74 8.37 -10.18 -23.85
N LEU A 75 7.33 -10.60 -24.59
CA LEU A 75 7.05 -10.09 -25.93
C LEU A 75 6.38 -8.70 -25.93
N TYR A 76 5.69 -8.34 -24.86
CA TYR A 76 4.97 -7.07 -24.80
C TYR A 76 5.93 -5.90 -24.59
N ASN A 77 5.95 -4.95 -25.53
CA ASN A 77 6.79 -3.77 -25.43
C ASN A 77 6.14 -2.70 -24.53
N PHE A 78 6.39 -2.80 -23.22
CA PHE A 78 5.87 -1.84 -22.25
C PHE A 78 6.37 -0.42 -22.52
N PRO A 79 5.49 0.60 -22.45
CA PRO A 79 5.93 1.99 -22.42
C PRO A 79 6.89 2.24 -21.25
N SER A 80 7.89 3.11 -21.46
CA SER A 80 8.95 3.34 -20.46
C SER A 80 8.41 3.76 -19.09
N HIS A 81 7.32 4.53 -19.04
CA HIS A 81 6.69 4.91 -17.78
C HIS A 81 6.04 3.72 -17.04
N CYS A 82 5.45 2.76 -17.76
CA CYS A 82 4.91 1.54 -17.18
C CYS A 82 6.03 0.70 -16.54
N ILE A 83 7.18 0.59 -17.21
CA ILE A 83 8.36 -0.10 -16.67
C ILE A 83 8.79 0.53 -15.35
N THR A 84 8.85 1.87 -15.28
CA THR A 84 9.16 2.58 -14.02
C THR A 84 8.15 2.27 -12.93
N TYR A 85 6.85 2.23 -13.22
CA TYR A 85 5.85 1.83 -12.23
C TYR A 85 6.05 0.39 -11.75
N ILE A 86 6.29 -0.55 -12.67
CA ILE A 86 6.55 -1.95 -12.34
C ILE A 86 7.78 -2.08 -11.42
N GLN A 87 8.86 -1.37 -11.72
CA GLN A 87 10.06 -1.34 -10.87
C GLN A 87 9.79 -0.73 -9.49
N ASN A 88 9.05 0.38 -9.43
CA ASN A 88 8.70 1.02 -8.15
C ASN A 88 7.83 0.12 -7.26
N MET A 89 6.94 -0.68 -7.86
CA MET A 89 6.15 -1.67 -7.11
C MET A 89 7.06 -2.72 -6.47
N ASN A 90 8.11 -3.16 -7.17
CA ASN A 90 9.07 -4.14 -6.66
C ASN A 90 9.96 -3.53 -5.57
N LEU A 91 10.39 -2.27 -5.73
CA LEU A 91 11.21 -1.56 -4.74
C LEU A 91 10.54 -1.49 -3.36
N ARG A 92 9.20 -1.38 -3.30
CA ARG A 92 8.47 -1.42 -2.02
C ARG A 92 8.74 -2.73 -1.28
N TYR A 93 8.77 -3.86 -1.97
CA TYR A 93 9.05 -5.15 -1.37
C TYR A 93 10.50 -5.27 -0.91
N GLU A 94 11.46 -4.82 -1.72
CA GLU A 94 12.88 -4.80 -1.35
C GLU A 94 13.11 -3.98 -0.07
N ALA A 95 12.46 -2.83 0.06
CA ALA A 95 12.55 -1.98 1.24
C ALA A 95 11.90 -2.61 2.48
N LEU A 96 10.76 -3.29 2.31
CA LEU A 96 10.09 -4.01 3.40
C LEU A 96 10.95 -5.18 3.89
N ASP A 97 11.50 -5.97 2.98
CA ASP A 97 12.36 -7.10 3.33
C ASP A 97 13.65 -6.62 4.02
N ALA A 98 14.29 -5.56 3.52
CA ALA A 98 15.47 -4.97 4.17
C ALA A 98 15.17 -4.45 5.58
N ARG A 99 14.00 -3.85 5.80
CA ARG A 99 13.53 -3.42 7.12
C ARG A 99 13.34 -4.61 8.05
N ASP A 100 12.70 -5.66 7.58
CA ASP A 100 12.37 -6.83 8.39
C ASP A 100 13.62 -7.67 8.71
N ASP A 101 14.57 -7.76 7.77
CA ASP A 101 15.91 -8.32 7.99
C ASP A 101 16.69 -7.55 9.06
N PHE A 102 16.70 -6.21 8.97
CA PHE A 102 17.34 -5.37 9.96
C PHE A 102 16.72 -5.55 11.35
N ARG A 103 15.38 -5.64 11.42
CA ARG A 103 14.66 -5.93 12.67
C ARG A 103 15.02 -7.30 13.23
N ALA A 104 15.10 -8.34 12.40
CA ALA A 104 15.50 -9.67 12.83
C ALA A 104 16.95 -9.69 13.36
N GLN A 105 17.84 -8.91 12.75
CA GLN A 105 19.23 -8.75 13.22
C GLN A 105 19.30 -8.01 14.58
N MET A 106 18.46 -7.00 14.80
CA MET A 106 18.34 -6.32 16.09
C MET A 106 17.79 -7.25 17.18
N LYS A 107 16.71 -8.01 16.89
CA LYS A 107 16.13 -8.98 17.83
C LYS A 107 17.09 -10.12 18.18
N SER A 108 17.92 -10.55 17.22
CA SER A 108 18.94 -11.59 17.46
C SER A 108 20.22 -11.07 18.13
N GLY A 109 20.29 -9.77 18.48
CA GLY A 109 21.44 -9.16 19.15
C GLY A 109 22.69 -9.03 18.27
N LYS A 110 22.57 -9.25 16.95
CA LYS A 110 23.67 -9.14 15.99
C LYS A 110 24.02 -7.70 15.63
N VAL A 111 23.08 -6.78 15.83
CA VAL A 111 23.26 -5.33 15.63
C VAL A 111 22.99 -4.62 16.94
N SER A 112 23.94 -3.79 17.38
CA SER A 112 23.84 -2.96 18.59
C SER A 112 23.47 -1.53 18.22
N LEU A 113 22.73 -0.86 19.10
CA LEU A 113 22.36 0.56 18.98
C LEU A 113 23.59 1.47 18.72
N SER A 114 24.75 1.09 19.25
CA SER A 114 26.01 1.82 19.08
C SER A 114 26.56 1.82 17.65
N THR A 115 26.07 0.94 16.77
CA THR A 115 26.53 0.82 15.37
C THR A 115 25.64 1.61 14.39
N LEU A 116 24.56 2.24 14.87
CA LEU A 116 23.62 2.97 14.03
C LEU A 116 24.11 4.38 13.67
N PRO A 117 23.66 4.98 12.55
CA PRO A 117 23.98 6.37 12.21
C PRO A 117 23.49 7.34 13.29
N ALA A 118 24.24 8.43 13.54
CA ALA A 118 23.96 9.38 14.62
C ALA A 118 22.51 9.92 14.63
N PHE A 119 21.87 10.10 13.47
CA PHE A 119 20.45 10.53 13.40
C PHE A 119 19.46 9.55 14.03
N VAL A 120 19.77 8.26 14.05
CA VAL A 120 18.98 7.22 14.74
C VAL A 120 19.34 7.16 16.24
N GLN A 121 20.54 7.60 16.60
CA GLN A 121 21.01 7.64 17.99
C GLN A 121 20.43 8.83 18.79
N VAL A 122 19.97 9.91 18.13
CA VAL A 122 19.54 11.15 18.80
C VAL A 122 18.16 11.02 19.50
N ASP A 123 17.29 10.11 19.05
CA ASP A 123 15.94 9.93 19.63
C ASP A 123 15.89 9.06 20.91
N VAL A 124 17.05 8.64 21.43
CA VAL A 124 17.12 7.65 22.53
C VAL A 124 17.23 8.29 23.92
N ASN A 125 17.19 9.62 24.03
CA ASN A 125 17.44 10.30 25.31
C ASN A 125 16.20 10.63 26.15
N ASP A 126 14.98 10.42 25.65
CA ASP A 126 13.76 10.60 26.45
C ASP A 126 12.87 9.35 26.38
N ASN A 127 13.15 8.38 27.26
CA ASN A 127 12.22 7.33 27.73
C ASN A 127 11.37 6.55 26.69
N LEU A 128 11.73 6.56 25.40
CA LEU A 128 11.12 5.69 24.40
C LEU A 128 11.82 4.34 24.46
N SER A 129 11.24 3.38 25.17
CA SER A 129 11.83 2.05 25.33
C SER A 129 12.13 1.44 23.95
N ALA A 130 13.24 0.71 23.83
CA ALA A 130 13.54 -0.08 22.62
C ALA A 130 12.36 -0.99 22.25
N GLU A 131 11.57 -1.38 23.25
CA GLU A 131 10.30 -2.10 23.12
C GLU A 131 9.22 -1.30 22.36
N LEU A 132 9.12 0.03 22.55
CA LEU A 132 8.20 0.90 21.80
C LEU A 132 8.67 1.15 20.37
N LEU A 133 9.98 1.24 20.11
CA LEU A 133 10.53 1.26 18.73
C LEU A 133 10.29 -0.07 18.00
N LEU A 134 10.40 -1.18 18.73
CA LEU A 134 10.07 -2.52 18.21
C LEU A 134 8.55 -2.70 18.04
N ALA A 135 7.73 -2.08 18.88
CA ALA A 135 6.27 -2.16 18.84
C ALA A 135 5.61 -1.18 17.86
N ALA A 136 6.21 -0.01 17.61
CA ALA A 136 5.78 0.96 16.59
C ALA A 136 5.90 0.41 15.16
N GLY A 137 6.53 -0.77 15.01
CA GLY A 137 6.66 -1.51 13.77
C GLY A 137 5.72 -2.70 13.60
N ASN A 138 4.86 -3.00 14.59
CA ASN A 138 3.91 -4.13 14.58
C ASN A 138 2.69 -3.89 13.67
N ASP A 139 2.78 -2.97 12.72
CA ASP A 139 1.80 -2.79 11.65
C ASP A 139 1.99 -3.84 10.53
N ASP A 140 2.30 -5.09 10.90
CA ASP A 140 2.25 -6.24 10.00
C ASP A 140 0.83 -6.56 9.51
N ASP A 141 -0.17 -5.76 9.88
CA ASP A 141 -1.52 -5.78 9.27
C ASP A 141 -1.61 -5.04 7.94
N PHE A 142 -0.56 -4.32 7.49
CA PHE A 142 -0.53 -3.75 6.15
C PHE A 142 -0.08 -4.75 5.08
N LEU A 143 0.28 -5.97 5.48
CA LEU A 143 1.01 -6.93 4.65
C LEU A 143 0.32 -8.28 4.49
N GLU A 144 -0.80 -8.53 5.16
CA GLU A 144 -1.71 -9.64 4.87
C GLU A 144 -3.13 -9.08 4.72
N ASP A 145 -3.52 -8.84 3.47
CA ASP A 145 -4.89 -8.52 3.04
C ASP A 145 -5.33 -7.04 3.15
N ASP A 146 -4.75 -6.19 2.28
CA ASP A 146 -5.10 -4.78 2.00
C ASP A 146 -6.51 -4.59 1.39
N ALA A 147 -7.50 -5.38 1.80
CA ALA A 147 -8.90 -5.00 1.65
C ALA A 147 -9.18 -3.85 2.63
N VAL A 148 -8.86 -2.62 2.20
CA VAL A 148 -9.42 -1.40 2.79
C VAL A 148 -10.92 -1.44 2.58
N ILE A 149 -11.64 -2.14 3.46
CA ILE A 149 -13.08 -1.96 3.59
C ILE A 149 -13.23 -0.56 4.18
N LEU A 150 -13.51 0.41 3.31
CA LEU A 150 -14.01 1.73 3.71
C LEU A 150 -15.30 1.47 4.51
N TYR A 151 -15.18 1.37 5.83
CA TYR A 151 -16.33 1.27 6.70
C TYR A 151 -17.11 2.57 6.55
N ASP A 152 -18.28 2.49 5.93
CA ASP A 152 -19.25 3.56 5.89
C ASP A 152 -20.37 3.26 6.89
N PRO A 153 -20.49 4.04 7.99
CA PRO A 153 -21.53 3.84 8.99
C PRO A 153 -22.95 4.09 8.45
N ASN A 154 -23.10 4.78 7.31
CA ASN A 154 -24.41 5.14 6.74
C ASN A 154 -24.98 4.05 5.83
N THR A 155 -24.16 3.07 5.43
CA THR A 155 -24.55 1.99 4.52
C THR A 155 -24.86 0.67 5.24
N GLY A 156 -24.80 0.65 6.57
CA GLY A 156 -25.07 -0.55 7.37
C GLY A 156 -23.98 -1.62 7.29
N MET A 157 -22.79 -1.28 6.78
CA MET A 157 -21.65 -2.19 6.75
C MET A 157 -21.21 -2.54 8.17
N LYS A 158 -20.84 -3.80 8.41
CA LYS A 158 -20.24 -4.18 9.70
C LYS A 158 -18.79 -3.70 9.74
N LYS A 159 -18.35 -3.21 10.91
CA LYS A 159 -16.96 -2.85 11.13
C LYS A 159 -16.09 -4.09 10.94
N GLY A 160 -15.12 -4.01 10.02
CA GLY A 160 -14.12 -5.05 9.87
C GLY A 160 -13.16 -5.05 11.08
N PRO A 161 -12.58 -6.21 11.45
CA PRO A 161 -11.67 -6.31 12.60
C PRO A 161 -10.46 -5.37 12.50
N PHE A 162 -9.97 -5.10 11.29
CA PHE A 162 -8.87 -4.16 11.04
C PHE A 162 -9.27 -2.69 11.25
N PHE A 163 -10.48 -2.29 10.81
CA PHE A 163 -11.01 -0.95 11.08
C PHE A 163 -11.11 -0.71 12.59
N GLU A 164 -11.54 -1.71 13.34
CA GLU A 164 -11.60 -1.65 14.79
C GLU A 164 -10.22 -1.56 15.44
N LYS A 165 -9.25 -2.37 14.99
CA LYS A 165 -7.87 -2.33 15.50
C LYS A 165 -7.24 -0.95 15.27
N ARG A 166 -7.38 -0.40 14.07
CA ARG A 166 -6.95 0.97 13.72
C ARG A 166 -7.67 2.02 14.55
N GLN A 167 -8.98 1.87 14.77
CA GLN A 167 -9.76 2.78 15.61
C GLN A 167 -9.28 2.76 17.07
N ARG A 168 -8.96 1.57 17.63
CA ARG A 168 -8.39 1.43 18.97
C ARG A 168 -7.01 2.08 19.06
N ALA A 169 -6.13 1.86 18.07
CA ALA A 169 -4.80 2.47 18.03
C ALA A 169 -4.88 4.00 17.98
N MET A 170 -5.77 4.55 17.13
CA MET A 170 -6.02 5.98 17.07
C MET A 170 -6.56 6.55 18.39
N GLU A 171 -7.48 5.85 19.06
CA GLU A 171 -8.00 6.29 20.36
C GLU A 171 -6.91 6.27 21.44
N THR A 172 -6.07 5.24 21.47
CA THR A 172 -4.92 5.17 22.38
C THR A 172 -3.96 6.34 22.15
N MET A 173 -3.61 6.62 20.88
CA MET A 173 -2.73 7.74 20.54
C MET A 173 -3.35 9.09 20.94
N LYS A 174 -4.65 9.28 20.67
CA LYS A 174 -5.39 10.47 21.08
C LYS A 174 -5.34 10.67 22.60
N ASN A 175 -5.53 9.62 23.40
CA ASN A 175 -5.45 9.69 24.86
C ASN A 175 -4.04 10.06 25.34
N ILE A 176 -3.00 9.50 24.71
CA ILE A 176 -1.61 9.87 24.99
C ILE A 176 -1.40 11.37 24.71
N LEU A 177 -1.85 11.86 23.56
CA LEU A 177 -1.69 13.27 23.18
C LEU A 177 -2.48 14.23 24.09
N ILE A 178 -3.67 13.84 24.56
CA ILE A 178 -4.42 14.59 25.56
C ILE A 178 -3.65 14.63 26.89
N ASN A 179 -3.17 13.48 27.36
CA ASN A 179 -2.44 13.38 28.64
C ASN A 179 -1.11 14.15 28.62
N LEU A 180 -0.48 14.25 27.46
CA LEU A 180 0.73 15.06 27.26
C LEU A 180 0.43 16.56 27.10
N GLY A 181 -0.85 16.96 27.06
CA GLY A 181 -1.27 18.36 26.88
C GLY A 181 -1.08 18.88 25.45
N TRP A 182 -0.92 17.98 24.47
CA TRP A 182 -0.75 18.35 23.06
C TRP A 182 -2.07 18.59 22.34
N LEU A 183 -3.17 18.12 22.91
CA LEU A 183 -4.53 18.36 22.44
C LEU A 183 -5.34 19.05 23.54
N ASP A 184 -5.48 20.37 23.43
CA ASP A 184 -6.44 21.14 24.23
C ASP A 184 -7.85 20.84 23.73
N ILE A 185 -8.55 19.91 24.39
CA ILE A 185 -9.99 19.78 24.17
C ILE A 185 -10.67 20.78 25.12
N PRO A 186 -11.38 21.80 24.61
CA PRO A 186 -12.21 22.62 25.47
C PRO A 186 -13.24 21.70 26.12
N LEU A 187 -13.20 21.60 27.45
CA LEU A 187 -14.25 20.94 28.23
C LEU A 187 -15.57 21.60 27.81
N ILE A 188 -16.39 20.86 27.06
CA ILE A 188 -17.78 21.23 26.86
C ILE A 188 -18.39 21.18 28.25
N LYS A 189 -18.48 22.35 28.88
CA LYS A 189 -19.31 22.54 30.06
C LYS A 189 -20.72 22.19 29.61
N ASN A 190 -21.26 21.09 30.15
CA ASN A 190 -22.70 20.88 30.10
C ASN A 190 -23.33 22.10 30.78
N CYS A 191 -24.01 22.92 29.99
CA CYS A 191 -24.92 23.91 30.54
C CYS A 191 -26.16 23.14 31.00
N ASP A 192 -26.38 23.15 32.31
CA ASP A 192 -27.67 22.86 32.93
C ASP A 192 -28.74 23.88 32.46
#